data_AF-V5GBU1-F1
#
_entry.id   AF-V5GBU1-F1
#
_cell.length_a   1.000
_cell.length_b   1.000
_cell.length_c   1.000
_cell.angle_alpha   90.00
_cell.angle_beta   90.00
_cell.angle_gamma   90.00
#
_symmetry.space_group_name_H-M   'P 1'
#
loop_
_entity.id
_entity.type
_entity.pdbx_description
1 polymer ?
#
loop_
_entity_poly.entity_id
_entity_poly.type
_entity_poly.pdbx_seq_one_letter_code
_entity_poly.pdbx_strand_id
1 'polypeptide(L)'
;MNNLARVFHCQRKSEEAEVMRRQALRGSENVLEADHPDILMSMSNLGLVLESLGKYKEAEAMHRRDLEGLERILGVEYPDTLTSMISLANVLSNQGKYEEAEAIHRQVLVTAKRVLGPDHLNTLISMWNLAITHKYQGQHIDACNLLKPCVQLQRRKLGPSHPDTLSASAMLDDWTNCLSGAFISC
;
A
#
# COMPACT_ATOMS: atom_id res chain seq x y z
N MET A 1 19.76 13.81 -21.31
CA MET A 1 20.22 14.68 -20.20
C MET A 1 19.10 15.18 -19.28
N ASN A 2 17.87 15.45 -19.77
CA ASN A 2 16.79 15.99 -18.92
C ASN A 2 16.24 15.05 -17.84
N ASN A 3 16.40 13.73 -17.97
CA ASN A 3 15.86 12.78 -16.98
C ASN A 3 16.73 12.70 -15.72
N LEU A 4 18.06 12.78 -15.86
CA LEU A 4 18.96 12.70 -14.71
C LEU A 4 18.90 13.95 -13.81
N ALA A 5 18.83 15.14 -14.43
CA ALA A 5 18.64 16.39 -13.68
C ALA A 5 17.29 16.43 -12.95
N ARG A 6 16.22 15.87 -13.55
CA ARG A 6 14.92 15.72 -12.89
C ARG A 6 14.97 14.75 -11.73
N VAL A 7 15.65 13.61 -11.87
CA VAL A 7 15.82 12.62 -10.78
C VAL A 7 16.58 13.24 -9.61
N PHE A 8 17.71 13.91 -9.86
CA PHE A 8 18.45 14.60 -8.79
C PHE A 8 17.63 15.70 -8.12
N HIS A 9 16.84 16.46 -8.88
CA HIS A 9 15.97 17.50 -8.32
C HIS A 9 14.84 16.91 -7.46
N CYS A 10 14.23 15.80 -7.89
CA CYS A 10 13.23 15.09 -7.09
C CYS A 10 13.84 14.52 -5.82
N GLN A 11 15.02 13.92 -5.91
CA GLN A 11 15.70 13.30 -4.77
C GLN A 11 16.08 14.34 -3.71
N ARG A 12 16.63 15.48 -4.13
CA ARG A 12 16.95 16.59 -3.21
C ARG A 12 15.72 17.14 -2.50
N LYS A 13 14.60 17.28 -3.23
CA LYS A 13 13.32 17.70 -2.63
C LYS A 13 12.77 16.68 -1.63
N SER A 14 12.93 15.39 -1.89
CA SER A 14 12.50 14.34 -0.96
C SER A 14 13.33 14.33 0.33
N GLU A 15 14.64 14.58 0.24
CA GLU A 15 15.51 14.74 1.41
C GLU A 15 15.17 16.00 2.24
N GLU A 16 14.93 17.13 1.56
CA GLU A 16 14.45 18.35 2.21
C GLU A 16 13.10 18.13 2.92
N ALA A 17 12.18 17.38 2.28
CA ALA A 17 10.89 17.01 2.85
C ALA A 17 11.04 16.11 4.08
N GLU A 18 11.98 15.15 4.08
CA GLU A 18 12.28 14.31 5.25
C GLU A 18 12.69 15.16 6.45
N VAL A 19 13.64 16.09 6.25
CA VAL A 19 14.13 16.96 7.34
C VAL A 19 13.01 17.81 7.92
N MET A 20 12.22 18.47 7.06
CA MET A 20 11.09 19.29 7.49
C MET A 20 10.05 18.46 8.26
N ARG A 21 9.70 17.27 7.76
CA ARG A 21 8.72 16.38 8.41
C ARG A 21 9.20 15.88 9.77
N ARG A 22 10.50 15.54 9.91
CA ARG A 22 11.07 15.15 11.21
C ARG A 22 11.04 16.30 12.22
N GLN A 23 11.31 17.52 11.78
CA GLN A 23 11.22 18.71 12.65
C GLN A 23 9.77 18.95 13.09
N ALA A 24 8.81 18.88 12.16
CA ALA A 24 7.39 19.03 12.46
C ALA A 24 6.89 17.96 13.45
N LEU A 25 7.29 16.70 13.25
CA LEU A 25 6.95 15.60 14.16
C LEU A 25 7.49 15.84 15.57
N ARG A 26 8.78 16.19 15.70
CA ARG A 26 9.38 16.52 17.02
C ARG A 26 8.70 17.71 17.68
N GLY A 27 8.35 18.73 16.91
CA GLY A 27 7.62 19.89 17.42
C GLY A 27 6.25 19.50 17.98
N SER A 28 5.54 18.62 17.28
CA SER A 28 4.23 18.12 17.68
C SER A 28 4.31 17.21 18.90
N GLU A 29 5.28 16.28 18.94
CA GLU A 29 5.53 15.36 20.08
C GLU A 29 5.87 16.11 21.39
N ASN A 30 6.39 17.33 21.31
CA ASN A 30 6.70 18.15 22.49
C ASN A 30 5.47 18.88 23.08
N VAL A 31 4.39 19.00 22.31
CA VAL A 31 3.24 19.85 22.64
C VAL A 31 1.96 19.05 22.80
N LEU A 32 1.82 17.95 22.06
CA LEU A 32 0.60 17.17 21.97
C LEU A 32 0.80 15.78 22.58
N GLU A 33 -0.28 15.19 23.09
CA GLU A 33 -0.27 13.79 23.53
C GLU A 33 0.06 12.88 22.35
N ALA A 34 0.73 11.74 22.61
CA ALA A 34 1.26 10.86 21.56
C ALA A 34 0.20 10.36 20.55
N ASP A 35 -1.07 10.37 20.95
CA ASP A 35 -2.22 9.93 20.16
C ASP A 35 -2.95 11.10 19.47
N HIS A 36 -2.34 12.28 19.38
CA HIS A 36 -2.99 13.39 18.69
C HIS A 36 -3.05 13.13 17.17
N PRO A 37 -4.20 13.33 16.49
CA PRO A 37 -4.35 13.07 15.05
C PRO A 37 -3.28 13.74 14.18
N ASP A 38 -2.84 14.95 14.54
CA ASP A 38 -1.77 15.65 13.82
C ASP A 38 -0.40 14.96 13.92
N ILE A 39 -0.10 14.31 15.05
CA ILE A 39 1.12 13.52 15.23
C ILE A 39 1.04 12.28 14.33
N LEU A 40 -0.09 11.58 14.35
CA LEU A 40 -0.34 10.39 13.53
C LEU A 40 -0.23 10.71 12.03
N MET A 41 -0.94 11.75 11.58
CA MET A 41 -0.85 12.22 10.21
C MET A 41 0.59 12.61 9.83
N SER A 42 1.37 13.20 10.75
CA SER A 42 2.78 13.51 10.51
C SER A 42 3.64 12.26 10.37
N MET A 43 3.37 11.21 11.17
CA MET A 43 4.04 9.91 11.10
C MET A 43 3.73 9.17 9.79
N SER A 44 2.45 8.99 9.40
CA SER A 44 2.12 8.29 8.15
C SER A 44 2.78 8.98 6.96
N ASN A 45 2.70 10.31 6.96
CA ASN A 45 3.35 11.12 5.96
C ASN A 45 4.86 10.85 5.92
N LEU A 46 5.57 10.96 7.06
CA LEU A 46 7.01 10.72 7.12
C LEU A 46 7.36 9.30 6.63
N GLY A 47 6.53 8.30 6.96
CA GLY A 47 6.62 6.94 6.43
C GLY A 47 6.65 6.89 4.90
N LEU A 48 5.71 7.57 4.23
CA LEU A 48 5.65 7.64 2.76
C LEU A 48 6.91 8.28 2.13
N VAL A 49 7.46 9.32 2.77
CA VAL A 49 8.70 9.96 2.27
C VAL A 49 9.88 9.02 2.44
N LEU A 50 9.98 8.34 3.59
CA LEU A 50 11.04 7.36 3.84
C LEU A 50 10.96 6.18 2.88
N GLU A 51 9.76 5.71 2.55
CA GLU A 51 9.52 4.69 1.52
C GLU A 51 10.05 5.16 0.15
N SER A 52 9.73 6.39 -0.25
CA SER A 52 10.21 6.96 -1.53
C SER A 52 11.74 7.10 -1.62
N LEU A 53 12.40 7.20 -0.46
CA LEU A 53 13.86 7.26 -0.33
C LEU A 53 14.50 5.86 -0.19
N GLY A 54 13.71 4.79 -0.18
CA GLY A 54 14.17 3.42 0.03
C GLY A 54 14.56 3.09 1.48
N LYS A 55 14.23 3.97 2.43
CA LYS A 55 14.51 3.80 3.87
C LYS A 55 13.42 2.96 4.55
N TYR A 56 13.19 1.74 4.05
CA TYR A 56 12.03 0.93 4.41
C TYR A 56 11.94 0.58 5.90
N LYS A 57 13.07 0.33 6.59
CA LYS A 57 13.06 0.05 8.05
C LYS A 57 12.55 1.23 8.86
N GLU A 58 12.91 2.45 8.46
CA GLU A 58 12.45 3.65 9.14
C GLU A 58 10.99 3.94 8.79
N ALA A 59 10.58 3.70 7.54
CA ALA A 59 9.19 3.80 7.12
C ALA A 59 8.29 2.83 7.92
N GLU A 60 8.73 1.57 8.10
CA GLU A 60 8.03 0.58 8.91
C GLU A 60 7.82 1.08 10.35
N ALA A 61 8.87 1.62 10.97
CA ALA A 61 8.78 2.16 12.32
C ALA A 61 7.76 3.31 12.43
N MET A 62 7.69 4.19 11.42
CA MET A 62 6.71 5.27 11.40
C MET A 62 5.28 4.73 11.23
N HIS A 63 5.05 3.80 10.29
CA HIS A 63 3.72 3.23 10.06
C HIS A 63 3.21 2.38 11.22
N ARG A 64 4.08 1.65 11.94
CA ARG A 64 3.67 0.93 13.15
C ARG A 64 3.20 1.87 14.26
N ARG A 65 3.96 2.94 14.53
CA ARG A 65 3.58 3.94 15.55
C ARG A 65 2.28 4.65 15.19
N ASP A 66 2.12 5.01 13.91
CA ASP A 66 0.89 5.60 13.38
C ASP A 66 -0.32 4.66 13.58
N LEU A 67 -0.15 3.38 13.20
CA LEU A 67 -1.19 2.36 13.34
C LEU A 67 -1.60 2.16 14.81
N GLU A 68 -0.64 2.04 15.74
CA GLU A 68 -0.91 1.91 17.18
C GLU A 68 -1.71 3.09 17.76
N GLY A 69 -1.52 4.30 17.23
CA GLY A 69 -2.30 5.47 17.59
C GLY A 69 -3.72 5.43 17.01
N LEU A 70 -3.84 5.15 15.71
CA LEU A 70 -5.14 5.07 15.02
C LEU A 70 -6.01 3.96 15.60
N GLU A 71 -5.44 2.81 15.95
CA GLU A 71 -6.17 1.71 16.60
C GLU A 71 -6.73 2.11 17.96
N ARG A 72 -6.01 2.93 18.74
CA ARG A 72 -6.50 3.43 20.03
C ARG A 72 -7.62 4.46 19.90
N ILE A 73 -7.53 5.36 18.92
CA ILE A 73 -8.45 6.51 18.80
C ILE A 73 -9.70 6.14 18.01
N LEU A 74 -9.52 5.46 16.88
CA LEU A 74 -10.56 5.20 15.89
C LEU A 74 -11.01 3.74 15.87
N GLY A 75 -10.15 2.84 16.32
CA GLY A 75 -10.36 1.40 16.25
C GLY A 75 -9.88 0.78 14.92
N VAL A 76 -9.83 -0.55 14.90
CA VAL A 76 -9.27 -1.36 13.80
C VAL A 76 -10.13 -1.34 12.52
N GLU A 77 -11.40 -0.97 12.62
CA GLU A 77 -12.35 -1.00 11.50
C GLU A 77 -12.41 0.32 10.72
N TYR A 78 -11.78 1.38 11.23
CA TYR A 78 -11.89 2.71 10.65
C TYR A 78 -11.13 2.81 9.31
N PRO A 79 -11.65 3.52 8.29
CA PRO A 79 -10.99 3.66 6.99
C PRO A 79 -9.53 4.12 7.06
N ASP A 80 -9.23 5.04 7.96
CA ASP A 80 -7.87 5.58 8.14
C ASP A 80 -6.93 4.53 8.73
N THR A 81 -7.39 3.77 9.72
CA THR A 81 -6.64 2.63 10.29
C THR A 81 -6.36 1.58 9.21
N LEU A 82 -7.37 1.22 8.40
CA LEU A 82 -7.21 0.29 7.29
C LEU A 82 -6.22 0.81 6.23
N THR A 83 -6.18 2.12 6.02
CA THR A 83 -5.22 2.75 5.09
C THR A 83 -3.80 2.68 5.63
N SER A 84 -3.60 2.93 6.93
CA SER A 84 -2.29 2.79 7.58
C SER A 84 -1.79 1.34 7.58
N MET A 85 -2.69 0.36 7.79
CA MET A 85 -2.38 -1.07 7.64
C MET A 85 -1.91 -1.41 6.21
N ILE A 86 -2.56 -0.88 5.17
CA ILE A 86 -2.13 -1.07 3.77
C ILE A 86 -0.73 -0.50 3.56
N SER A 87 -0.44 0.71 4.06
CA SER A 87 0.88 1.32 3.95
C SER A 87 1.96 0.49 4.65
N LEU A 88 1.68 -0.01 5.85
CA LEU A 88 2.59 -0.90 6.57
C LEU A 88 2.88 -2.18 5.76
N ALA A 89 1.84 -2.82 5.22
CA ALA A 89 1.98 -4.03 4.42
C ALA A 89 2.80 -3.81 3.13
N ASN A 90 2.61 -2.67 2.45
CA ASN A 90 3.42 -2.31 1.29
C ASN A 90 4.91 -2.18 1.65
N VAL A 91 5.22 -1.51 2.75
CA VAL A 91 6.60 -1.34 3.23
C VAL A 91 7.22 -2.68 3.63
N LEU A 92 6.45 -3.59 4.23
CA LEU A 92 6.90 -4.95 4.55
C LEU A 92 7.18 -5.76 3.27
N SER A 93 6.31 -5.66 2.26
CA SER A 93 6.52 -6.30 0.96
C SER A 93 7.78 -5.78 0.28
N ASN A 94 8.05 -4.47 0.33
CA ASN A 94 9.27 -3.87 -0.21
C ASN A 94 10.55 -4.31 0.53
N GLN A 95 10.42 -4.79 1.77
CA GLN A 95 11.51 -5.42 2.52
C GLN A 95 11.65 -6.93 2.27
N GLY A 96 10.78 -7.51 1.44
CA GLY A 96 10.71 -8.96 1.21
C GLY A 96 10.06 -9.75 2.34
N LYS A 97 9.38 -9.09 3.29
CA LYS A 97 8.62 -9.73 4.38
C LYS A 97 7.21 -10.09 3.88
N TYR A 98 7.13 -10.95 2.88
CA TYR A 98 5.89 -11.22 2.15
C TYR A 98 4.82 -11.87 3.01
N GLU A 99 5.17 -12.77 3.93
CA GLU A 99 4.22 -13.47 4.80
C GLU A 99 3.51 -12.50 5.75
N GLU A 100 4.25 -11.53 6.30
CA GLU A 100 3.68 -10.52 7.19
C GLU A 100 2.79 -9.53 6.41
N ALA A 101 3.26 -9.09 5.23
CA ALA A 101 2.46 -8.24 4.33
C ALA A 101 1.16 -8.92 3.91
N GLU A 102 1.22 -10.21 3.57
CA GLU A 102 0.05 -11.01 3.19
C GLU A 102 -0.99 -11.09 4.31
N ALA A 103 -0.54 -11.37 5.54
CA ALA A 103 -1.42 -11.44 6.70
C ALA A 103 -2.19 -10.13 6.91
N ILE A 104 -1.48 -8.99 6.82
CA ILE A 104 -2.08 -7.67 6.97
C ILE A 104 -3.05 -7.37 5.81
N HIS A 105 -2.65 -7.59 4.55
CA HIS A 105 -3.54 -7.37 3.41
C HIS A 105 -4.81 -8.23 3.47
N ARG A 106 -4.70 -9.49 3.94
CA ARG A 106 -5.85 -10.37 4.14
C ARG A 106 -6.77 -9.84 5.23
N GLN A 107 -6.23 -9.37 6.34
CA GLN A 107 -7.01 -8.76 7.43
C GLN A 107 -7.75 -7.51 6.95
N VAL A 108 -7.07 -6.62 6.22
CA VAL A 108 -7.68 -5.41 5.65
C VAL A 108 -8.76 -5.79 4.64
N LEU A 109 -8.52 -6.76 3.76
CA LEU A 109 -9.50 -7.21 2.77
C LEU A 109 -10.80 -7.69 3.43
N VAL A 110 -10.70 -8.54 4.45
CA VAL A 110 -11.88 -9.04 5.18
C VAL A 110 -12.62 -7.89 5.88
N THR A 111 -11.88 -6.99 6.53
CA THR A 111 -12.47 -5.88 7.30
C THR A 111 -13.09 -4.83 6.40
N ALA A 112 -12.36 -4.35 5.38
CA ALA A 112 -12.84 -3.37 4.41
C ALA A 112 -14.06 -3.91 3.63
N LYS A 113 -14.06 -5.19 3.25
CA LYS A 113 -15.23 -5.80 2.59
C LYS A 113 -16.47 -5.81 3.48
N ARG A 114 -16.31 -6.04 4.79
CA ARG A 114 -17.42 -6.03 5.77
C ARG A 114 -17.92 -4.62 6.07
N VAL A 115 -17.01 -3.67 6.29
CA VAL A 115 -17.33 -2.33 6.82
C VAL A 115 -17.64 -1.33 5.69
N LEU A 116 -16.87 -1.38 4.60
CA LEU A 116 -16.92 -0.41 3.50
C LEU A 116 -17.57 -1.00 2.24
N GLY A 117 -17.67 -2.32 2.17
CA GLY A 117 -18.23 -3.06 1.05
C GLY A 117 -17.17 -3.55 0.06
N PRO A 118 -17.58 -4.46 -0.85
CA PRO A 118 -16.68 -5.11 -1.80
C PRO A 118 -16.11 -4.15 -2.86
N ASP A 119 -16.80 -3.05 -3.14
CA ASP A 119 -16.45 -2.08 -4.18
C ASP A 119 -15.59 -0.91 -3.67
N HIS A 120 -15.34 -0.84 -2.35
CA HIS A 120 -14.58 0.27 -1.77
C HIS A 120 -13.11 0.24 -2.21
N LEU A 121 -12.51 1.42 -2.38
CA LEU A 121 -11.13 1.56 -2.84
C LEU A 121 -10.14 0.76 -1.98
N ASN A 122 -10.24 0.84 -0.65
CA ASN A 122 -9.38 0.06 0.26
C ASN A 122 -9.51 -1.46 0.08
N THR A 123 -10.72 -1.95 -0.25
CA THR A 123 -10.95 -3.37 -0.56
C THR A 123 -10.22 -3.73 -1.85
N LEU A 124 -10.37 -2.92 -2.90
CA LEU A 124 -9.75 -3.15 -4.21
C LEU A 124 -8.21 -3.07 -4.15
N ILE A 125 -7.66 -2.08 -3.43
CA ILE A 125 -6.22 -1.93 -3.19
C ILE A 125 -5.68 -3.17 -2.45
N SER A 126 -6.36 -3.63 -1.40
CA SER A 126 -5.92 -4.82 -0.66
C SER A 126 -5.98 -6.09 -1.50
N MET A 127 -6.99 -6.25 -2.35
CA MET A 127 -7.05 -7.37 -3.31
C MET A 127 -5.89 -7.32 -4.31
N TRP A 128 -5.58 -6.14 -4.84
CA TRP A 128 -4.50 -5.95 -5.80
C TRP A 128 -3.13 -6.23 -5.19
N ASN A 129 -2.84 -5.66 -4.01
CA ASN A 129 -1.58 -5.89 -3.32
C ASN A 129 -1.41 -7.37 -2.90
N LEU A 130 -2.47 -8.00 -2.38
CA LEU A 130 -2.44 -9.42 -2.03
C LEU A 130 -2.13 -10.30 -3.26
N ALA A 131 -2.70 -9.96 -4.42
CA ALA A 131 -2.40 -10.66 -5.67
C ALA A 131 -0.93 -10.51 -6.09
N ILE A 132 -0.35 -9.32 -5.91
CA ILE A 132 1.08 -9.08 -6.16
C ILE A 132 1.95 -9.88 -5.19
N THR A 133 1.62 -9.88 -3.90
CA THR A 133 2.35 -10.68 -2.89
C THR A 133 2.33 -12.17 -3.24
N HIS A 134 1.18 -12.72 -3.62
CA HIS A 134 1.08 -14.11 -4.09
C HIS A 134 1.91 -14.38 -5.34
N LYS A 135 1.96 -13.44 -6.30
CA LYS A 135 2.85 -13.57 -7.47
C LYS A 135 4.32 -13.66 -7.05
N TYR A 136 4.78 -12.82 -6.13
CA TYR A 136 6.16 -12.87 -5.64
C TYR A 136 6.49 -14.15 -4.87
N GLN A 137 5.50 -14.77 -4.24
CA GLN A 137 5.61 -16.08 -3.60
C GLN A 137 5.48 -17.26 -4.59
N GLY A 138 5.25 -17.02 -5.89
CA GLY A 138 5.07 -18.06 -6.91
C GLY A 138 3.65 -18.68 -6.97
N GLN A 139 2.71 -18.15 -6.19
CA GLN A 139 1.31 -18.59 -6.13
C GLN A 139 0.48 -17.93 -7.25
N HIS A 140 0.83 -18.22 -8.51
CA HIS A 140 0.25 -17.55 -9.68
C HIS A 140 -1.26 -17.76 -9.85
N ILE A 141 -1.78 -18.92 -9.43
CA ILE A 141 -3.21 -19.24 -9.51
C ILE A 141 -4.00 -18.37 -8.53
N ASP A 142 -3.55 -18.27 -7.28
CA ASP A 142 -4.20 -17.47 -6.23
C ASP A 142 -4.15 -15.98 -6.56
N ALA A 143 -3.02 -15.50 -7.08
CA ALA A 143 -2.89 -14.16 -7.60
C ALA A 143 -3.93 -13.83 -8.69
N CYS A 144 -4.10 -14.71 -9.67
CA CYS A 144 -5.13 -14.56 -10.71
C CYS A 144 -6.55 -14.60 -10.14
N ASN A 145 -6.82 -15.49 -9.18
CA ASN A 145 -8.13 -15.65 -8.56
C ASN A 145 -8.56 -14.41 -7.76
N LEU A 146 -7.62 -13.67 -7.17
CA LEU A 146 -7.88 -12.40 -6.50
C LEU A 146 -8.01 -11.23 -7.49
N LEU A 147 -7.18 -11.18 -8.53
CA LEU A 147 -7.15 -10.05 -9.46
C LEU A 147 -8.36 -10.03 -10.40
N LYS A 148 -8.86 -11.19 -10.84
CA LYS A 148 -10.08 -11.31 -11.68
C LYS A 148 -11.30 -10.56 -11.12
N PRO A 149 -11.76 -10.81 -9.88
CA PRO A 149 -12.88 -10.10 -9.31
C PRO A 149 -12.56 -8.61 -9.09
N CYS A 150 -11.31 -8.25 -8.74
CA CYS A 150 -10.92 -6.84 -8.59
C CYS A 150 -11.13 -6.03 -9.88
N VAL A 151 -10.64 -6.54 -11.02
CA VAL A 151 -10.81 -5.90 -12.34
C VAL A 151 -12.29 -5.75 -12.69
N GLN A 152 -13.12 -6.77 -12.40
CA GLN A 152 -14.56 -6.69 -12.66
C GLN A 152 -15.26 -5.60 -11.85
N LEU A 153 -14.91 -5.46 -10.57
CA LEU A 153 -15.47 -4.42 -9.70
C LEU A 153 -15.01 -3.03 -10.13
N GLN A 154 -13.71 -2.85 -10.43
CA GLN A 154 -13.14 -1.61 -10.95
C GLN A 154 -13.79 -1.19 -12.28
N ARG A 155 -13.95 -2.13 -13.24
CA ARG A 155 -14.63 -1.87 -14.52
C ARG A 155 -16.06 -1.38 -14.32
N ARG A 156 -16.79 -1.93 -13.36
CA ARG A 156 -18.18 -1.51 -13.06
C ARG A 156 -18.26 -0.13 -12.42
N LYS A 157 -17.32 0.22 -11.53
CA LYS A 157 -17.38 1.45 -10.73
C LYS A 157 -16.65 2.63 -11.37
N LEU A 158 -15.40 2.43 -11.75
CA LEU A 158 -14.51 3.46 -12.28
C LEU A 158 -14.60 3.56 -13.81
N GLY A 159 -15.10 2.50 -14.44
CA GLY A 159 -15.16 2.37 -15.88
C GLY A 159 -13.94 1.64 -16.46
N PRO A 160 -14.04 1.17 -17.72
CA PRO A 160 -12.99 0.39 -18.37
C PRO A 160 -11.75 1.21 -18.74
N SER A 161 -11.87 2.54 -18.83
CA SER A 161 -10.79 3.45 -19.21
C SER A 161 -10.05 4.08 -18.01
N HIS A 162 -10.44 3.75 -16.77
CA HIS A 162 -9.76 4.26 -15.59
C HIS A 162 -8.34 3.68 -15.49
N PRO A 163 -7.31 4.49 -15.13
CA PRO A 163 -5.93 4.02 -15.00
C PRO A 163 -5.79 2.74 -14.18
N ASP A 164 -6.40 2.69 -12.99
CA ASP A 164 -6.33 1.50 -12.11
C ASP A 164 -6.95 0.26 -12.76
N THR A 165 -8.08 0.41 -13.47
CA THR A 165 -8.74 -0.68 -14.20
C THR A 165 -7.85 -1.20 -15.33
N LEU A 166 -7.19 -0.30 -16.06
CA LEU A 166 -6.28 -0.65 -17.15
C LEU A 166 -5.04 -1.37 -16.62
N SER A 167 -4.43 -0.85 -15.56
CA SER A 167 -3.26 -1.46 -14.92
C SER A 167 -3.59 -2.86 -14.40
N ALA A 168 -4.70 -3.02 -13.68
CA ALA A 168 -5.12 -4.32 -13.15
C ALA A 168 -5.50 -5.30 -14.27
N SER A 169 -6.15 -4.84 -15.34
CA SER A 169 -6.48 -5.67 -16.51
C SER A 169 -5.24 -6.13 -17.27
N ALA A 170 -4.31 -5.22 -17.56
CA ALA A 170 -3.07 -5.56 -18.26
C ALA A 170 -2.23 -6.57 -17.47
N MET A 171 -2.19 -6.40 -16.14
CA MET A 171 -1.50 -7.31 -15.24
C MET A 171 -2.16 -8.69 -15.21
N LEU A 172 -3.50 -8.76 -15.20
CA LEU A 172 -4.23 -10.02 -15.29
C LEU A 172 -3.96 -10.74 -16.62
N ASP A 173 -3.98 -9.99 -17.73
CA ASP A 173 -3.72 -10.54 -19.06
C ASP A 173 -2.30 -11.12 -19.16
N ASP A 174 -1.29 -10.38 -18.68
CA ASP A 174 0.11 -10.85 -18.59
C ASP A 174 0.22 -12.17 -17.81
N TRP A 175 -0.41 -12.25 -16.63
CA TRP A 175 -0.29 -13.41 -15.76
C TRP A 175 -1.05 -14.64 -16.30
N THR A 176 -2.21 -14.42 -16.92
CA THR A 176 -2.95 -15.50 -17.59
C THR A 176 -2.21 -16.02 -18.82
N ASN A 177 -1.54 -15.15 -19.57
CA ASN A 177 -0.72 -15.54 -20.71
C ASN A 177 0.51 -16.37 -20.28
N CYS A 178 1.17 -15.99 -19.17
CA CYS A 178 2.25 -16.81 -18.59
C CYS A 178 1.77 -18.22 -18.20
N LEU A 179 0.56 -18.32 -17.63
CA LEU A 179 -0.04 -19.62 -17.29
C LEU A 179 -0.36 -20.44 -18.54
N SER A 180 -0.94 -19.83 -19.59
CA SER A 180 -1.23 -20.55 -20.84
C SER A 180 0.03 -20.93 -21.63
N GLY A 181 1.08 -20.10 -21.60
CA GLY A 181 2.36 -20.38 -22.25
C GLY A 181 3.12 -21.54 -21.58
N ALA A 182 2.98 -21.69 -20.26
CA ALA A 182 3.55 -22.82 -19.52
C ALA A 182 2.91 -24.17 -19.91
N PHE A 183 1.68 -24.19 -20.42
CA PHE A 183 1.03 -25.41 -20.95
C PHE A 183 1.39 -25.73 -22.40
N ILE A 184 2.02 -24.82 -23.15
CA ILE A 184 2.36 -25.00 -24.57
C ILE A 184 3.84 -25.43 -24.77
N SER A 185 4.65 -25.46 -23.71
CA SER A 185 6.06 -25.90 -23.76
C SER A 185 6.31 -27.27 -23.09
N CYS A 186 5.40 -28.23 -23.23
CA CYS A 186 5.64 -29.65 -22.95
C CYS A 186 5.47 -30.49 -24.21
#